data_AF-A0A2G4T6L5-F1
#
_entry.id   AF-A0A2G4T6L5-F1
#
_cell.length_a   1.000
_cell.length_b   1.000
_cell.length_c   1.000
_cell.angle_alpha   90.00
_cell.angle_beta   90.00
_cell.angle_gamma   90.00
#
_symmetry.space_group_name_H-M   'P 1'
#
loop_
_entity.id
_entity.type
_entity.pdbx_description
1 polymer ?
#
loop_
_entity_poly.entity_id
_entity_poly.type
_entity_poly.pdbx_seq_one_letter_code
_entity_poly.pdbx_strand_id
1 'polypeptide(L)' 'MVATWLEFHKKLRLSIKQFWSVVKSKVKRNKFLEKESLMTRTSEACDSLYLSDFKGFISHPAKCFGKYLNKERL' A
#
# COMPACT_ATOMS: atom_id res chain seq x y z
N MET A 1 -5.43 -15.59 19.17
CA MET A 1 -6.06 -15.62 17.84
C MET A 1 -6.73 -14.29 17.47
N VAL A 2 -7.57 -13.69 18.33
CA VAL A 2 -8.19 -12.37 18.04
C VAL A 2 -7.15 -11.24 17.94
N ALA A 3 -6.16 -11.21 18.82
CA ALA A 3 -5.12 -10.17 18.80
C ALA A 3 -4.25 -10.19 17.53
N THR A 4 -3.86 -11.36 17.03
CA THR A 4 -3.01 -11.49 15.84
C THR A 4 -3.75 -11.10 14.54
N TRP A 5 -5.05 -11.38 14.46
CA TRP A 5 -5.89 -10.92 13.35
C TRP A 5 -6.07 -9.40 13.34
N LEU A 6 -6.33 -8.81 14.51
CA LEU A 6 -6.45 -7.36 14.64
C LEU A 6 -5.15 -6.63 14.26
N GLU A 7 -3.99 -7.17 14.67
CA GLU A 7 -2.69 -6.61 14.30
C GLU A 7 -2.41 -6.72 12.80
N PHE A 8 -2.74 -7.85 12.16
CA PHE A 8 -2.68 -7.97 10.70
C PHE A 8 -3.52 -6.90 10.01
N HIS A 9 -4.78 -6.73 10.40
CA HIS A 9 -5.68 -5.75 9.80
C HIS A 9 -5.20 -4.30 9.99
N LYS A 10 -4.68 -3.98 11.19
CA LYS A 10 -4.05 -2.67 11.46
C LYS A 10 -2.88 -2.41 10.53
N LYS A 11 -1.96 -3.38 10.37
CA LYS A 11 -0.78 -3.25 9.50
C LYS A 11 -1.17 -3.14 8.04
N LEU A 12 -2.14 -3.93 7.57
CA LEU A 12 -2.65 -3.83 6.21
C LEU A 12 -3.23 -2.44 5.91
N ARG A 13 -4.02 -1.88 6.83
CA ARG A 13 -4.57 -0.52 6.68
C ARG A 13 -3.48 0.54 6.61
N LEU A 14 -2.39 0.39 7.37
CA LEU A 14 -1.24 1.31 7.31
C LEU A 14 -0.53 1.24 5.96
N SER A 15 -0.34 0.04 5.42
CA SER A 15 0.26 -0.16 4.09
C SER A 15 -0.57 0.49 2.98
N ILE A 16 -1.91 0.36 3.03
CA ILE A 16 -2.82 1.03 2.09
C ILE A 16 -2.68 2.56 2.20
N LYS A 17 -2.59 3.10 3.42
CA LYS A 17 -2.37 4.54 3.63
C LYS A 17 -1.04 5.01 3.05
N GLN A 18 0.04 4.24 3.24
CA GLN A 18 1.36 4.55 2.69
C GLN A 18 1.36 4.51 1.16
N PHE A 19 0.78 3.47 0.56
CA PHE A 19 0.59 3.37 -0.89
C PHE A 19 -0.08 4.63 -1.46
N TRP A 20 -1.23 5.01 -0.89
CA TRP A 20 -1.95 6.20 -1.36
C TRP A 20 -1.19 7.50 -1.10
N SER A 21 -0.36 7.57 -0.06
CA SER A 21 0.53 8.72 0.15
C SER A 21 1.49 8.90 -1.02
N VAL A 22 2.13 7.83 -1.47
CA VAL A 22 3.08 7.84 -2.60
C VAL A 22 2.37 8.17 -3.92
N VAL A 23 1.25 7.50 -4.21
CA VAL A 23 0.48 7.76 -5.44
C VAL A 23 0.01 9.22 -5.49
N LYS A 24 -0.54 9.75 -4.40
CA LYS A 24 -0.96 11.17 -4.33
C LYS A 24 0.20 12.14 -4.48
N SER A 25 1.42 11.78 -4.07
CA SER A 25 2.62 12.59 -4.28
C SER A 25 3.14 12.52 -5.72
N LYS A 26 2.83 11.47 -6.49
CA LYS A 26 3.20 11.31 -7.91
C LYS A 26 2.20 11.99 -8.86
N VAL A 27 0.89 11.85 -8.60
CA VAL A 27 -0.09 12.91 -8.93
C VAL A 27 0.36 14.18 -8.18
N LYS A 28 -0.21 15.38 -8.23
CA LYS A 28 0.35 16.60 -7.56
C LYS A 28 1.74 17.10 -8.01
N ARG A 29 2.77 16.26 -8.21
CA ARG A 29 4.14 16.69 -8.62
C ARG A 29 4.13 17.45 -9.95
N ASN A 30 3.29 17.03 -10.89
CA ASN A 30 3.14 17.68 -12.20
C ASN A 30 1.78 18.40 -12.30
N LYS A 31 1.74 19.54 -12.98
CA LYS A 31 0.47 20.16 -13.38
C LYS A 31 -0.30 19.20 -14.30
N PHE A 32 -1.62 19.27 -14.26
CA PHE A 32 -2.47 18.53 -15.20
C PHE A 32 -2.35 19.17 -16.57
N LEU A 33 -2.22 18.35 -17.62
CA LEU A 33 -2.43 18.82 -18.99
C LEU A 33 -3.93 19.06 -19.22
N GLU A 34 -4.25 19.92 -20.19
CA GLU A 34 -5.62 20.35 -20.50
C GLU A 34 -6.58 19.19 -20.83
N LYS A 35 -6.04 18.05 -21.30
CA LYS A 35 -6.78 16.83 -21.65
C LYS A 35 -6.60 15.67 -20.67
N GLU A 36 -5.79 15.82 -19.62
CA GLU A 36 -5.54 14.75 -18.65
C GLU A 36 -6.65 14.68 -17.60
N SER A 37 -7.14 13.47 -17.33
CA SER A 37 -8.06 13.21 -16.22
C SER A 37 -7.31 12.78 -14.96
N LEU A 38 -7.93 12.99 -13.79
CA LEU A 38 -7.44 12.45 -12.52
C LEU A 38 -7.28 10.91 -12.57
N MET A 39 -8.15 10.24 -13.31
CA MET A 39 -8.12 8.79 -13.48
C MET A 39 -6.85 8.35 -14.22
N THR A 40 -6.59 8.92 -15.40
CA THR A 40 -5.41 8.60 -16.22
C THR A 40 -4.12 8.80 -15.43
N ARG A 41 -4.02 9.93 -14.72
CA ARG A 41 -2.88 10.27 -13.86
C ARG A 41 -2.70 9.34 -12.67
N THR A 42 -3.80 8.87 -12.10
CA THR A 42 -3.74 7.91 -10.99
C THR A 42 -3.25 6.56 -11.51
N SER A 43 -3.72 6.13 -12.69
CA SER A 43 -3.23 4.91 -13.35
C SER A 43 -1.73 5.02 -13.64
N GLU A 44 -1.26 6.08 -14.29
CA GLU A 44 0.16 6.31 -14.57
C GLU A 44 1.01 6.35 -13.29
N ALA A 45 0.51 7.02 -12.24
CA ALA A 45 1.20 7.06 -10.96
C ALA A 45 1.33 5.67 -10.32
N CYS A 46 0.31 4.81 -10.45
CA CYS A 46 0.35 3.42 -10.03
C CYS A 46 1.32 2.59 -10.90
N ASP A 47 1.27 2.74 -12.22
CA ASP A 47 2.12 1.98 -13.17
C ASP A 47 3.60 2.36 -13.05
N SER A 48 3.89 3.58 -12.59
CA SER A 48 5.25 4.04 -12.30
C SER A 48 5.85 3.49 -10.99
N LEU A 49 5.13 2.63 -10.27
CA LEU A 49 5.63 1.95 -9.07
C LEU A 49 6.26 0.61 -9.46
N TYR A 50 7.41 0.32 -8.87
CA TYR A 50 8.10 -0.94 -9.08
C TYR A 50 7.56 -2.00 -8.11
N LEU A 51 7.71 -3.28 -8.48
CA LEU A 51 7.39 -4.40 -7.61
C LEU A 51 8.10 -4.30 -6.23
N SER A 52 9.29 -3.71 -6.19
CA SER A 52 10.02 -3.43 -4.95
C SER A 52 9.27 -2.46 -4.02
N ASP A 53 8.58 -1.46 -4.56
CA ASP A 53 7.77 -0.53 -3.78
C ASP A 53 6.61 -1.27 -3.10
N PHE A 54 5.92 -2.13 -3.87
CA PHE A 54 4.86 -2.99 -3.35
C PHE A 54 5.36 -3.93 -2.25
N LYS A 55 6.52 -4.58 -2.45
CA LYS A 55 7.18 -5.39 -1.41
C LYS A 55 7.45 -4.58 -0.14
N GLY A 56 7.90 -3.32 -0.29
CA GLY A 56 8.07 -2.39 0.82
C GLY A 56 6.77 -2.17 1.60
N PHE A 57 5.69 -1.84 0.89
CA PHE A 57 4.37 -1.59 1.50
C PHE A 57 3.82 -2.82 2.23
N ILE A 58 3.96 -4.02 1.66
CA ILE A 58 3.32 -5.24 2.22
C ILE A 58 4.22 -6.05 3.16
N SER A 59 5.51 -5.69 3.30
CA SER A 59 6.49 -6.45 4.09
C SER A 59 6.01 -6.77 5.52
N HIS A 60 5.54 -5.74 6.23
CA HIS A 60 5.04 -5.88 7.59
C HIS A 60 3.72 -6.66 7.71
N PRO A 61 2.65 -6.34 6.96
CA PRO A 61 1.41 -7.12 7.03
C PRO A 61 1.63 -8.57 6.58
N ALA A 62 2.48 -8.84 5.59
CA ALA A 62 2.81 -10.21 5.17
C ALA A 62 3.45 -11.01 6.32
N LYS A 63 4.39 -10.41 7.05
CA LYS A 63 4.99 -11.02 8.25
C LYS A 63 3.96 -11.28 9.35
N CYS A 64 3.05 -10.33 9.61
CA CYS A 64 1.98 -10.50 10.59
C CYS A 64 0.98 -11.60 10.16
N PHE A 65 0.68 -11.69 8.87
CA PHE A 65 -0.20 -12.70 8.31
C PHE A 65 0.39 -14.11 8.47
N GLY A 66 1.69 -14.28 8.20
CA GLY A 66 2.39 -15.56 8.45
C GLY A 66 2.28 -16.01 9.90
N LYS A 67 2.51 -15.10 10.86
CA LYS A 67 2.32 -15.40 12.30
C LYS A 67 0.88 -15.77 12.66
N TYR A 68 -0.10 -15.08 12.05
CA TYR A 68 -1.51 -15.41 12.23
C TYR A 68 -1.83 -16.83 11.72
N LEU A 69 -1.35 -17.19 10.52
CA LEU A 69 -1.57 -18.50 9.92
C LEU A 69 -0.92 -19.62 10.73
N ASN A 70 0.32 -19.42 11.19
CA ASN A 70 1.05 -20.43 11.96
C ASN A 70 0.51 -20.63 13.38
N LYS A 71 -0.49 -19.84 13.82
CA LYS A 71 -0.98 -19.79 15.21
C LYS A 71 0.15 -19.63 16.23
N GLU A 72 1.30 -19.10 15.81
CA GLU A 72 2.44 -18.85 16.68
C GLU A 72 2.01 -17.85 17.75
N ARG A 73 2.22 -18.22 19.02
CA ARG A 73 2.21 -17.22 20.10
C ARG A 73 3.38 -16.29 19.84
N LEU A 74 3.09 -14.98 19.81
CA LEU A 74 4.11 -13.94 19.85
C LEU A 74 4.96 -14.08 21.11
#